data_AF-A0A953H0N2-F1
#
_entry.id   AF-A0A953H0N2-F1
#
_cell.length_a   1.000
_cell.length_b   1.000
_cell.length_c   1.000
_cell.angle_alpha   90.00
_cell.angle_beta   90.00
_cell.angle_gamma   90.00
#
_symmetry.space_group_name_H-M   'P 1'
#
loop_
_entity.id
_entity.type
_entity.pdbx_description
1 polymer ?
#
loop_
_entity_poly.entity_id
_entity_poly.type
_entity_poly.pdbx_seq_one_letter_code
_entity_poly.pdbx_strand_id
1 'polypeptide(L)'
;MNTRKRTAENPNQWAKELHRLLLALKDLLPHKASTSSDPTTHKTITEAKAINEEIFVLLQEIQHKINEPQLSAHESELLREINKGFTPDFWNRYHELQKKRRDEALTDKEQAELLQCSDRIEMANVERIRHIVQLAELQNVPFPTLIEQLKISPAAYA
;
A
#
# COMPACT_ATOMS: atom_id res chain seq x y z
N MET A 1 -17.76 -28.72 -4.67
CA MET A 1 -16.58 -29.60 -4.50
C MET A 1 -15.34 -28.77 -4.81
N ASN A 2 -14.68 -28.29 -3.76
CA ASN A 2 -13.34 -27.69 -3.68
C ASN A 2 -12.70 -27.16 -4.98
N THR A 3 -13.04 -25.94 -5.38
CA THR A 3 -12.17 -25.13 -6.23
C THR A 3 -11.12 -24.47 -5.34
N ARG A 4 -9.92 -25.03 -5.45
CA ARG A 4 -8.72 -24.59 -4.75
C ARG A 4 -8.55 -23.08 -4.92
N LYS A 5 -8.29 -22.39 -3.81
CA LYS A 5 -7.70 -21.05 -3.80
C LYS A 5 -6.49 -21.03 -4.75
N ARG A 6 -6.69 -20.56 -5.98
CA ARG A 6 -5.61 -20.24 -6.91
C ARG A 6 -5.31 -18.77 -6.74
N THR A 7 -4.66 -18.43 -5.64
CA THR A 7 -4.04 -17.12 -5.48
C THR A 7 -2.86 -17.07 -6.46
N ALA A 8 -3.11 -16.60 -7.67
CA ALA A 8 -2.05 -16.22 -8.59
C ALA A 8 -1.45 -14.91 -8.05
N GLU A 9 -0.23 -14.99 -7.52
CA GLU A 9 0.46 -13.90 -6.81
C GLU A 9 1.31 -13.02 -7.74
N ASN A 10 1.33 -13.28 -9.06
CA ASN A 10 2.20 -12.58 -10.02
C ASN A 10 1.52 -12.38 -11.40
N PRO A 11 1.69 -11.22 -12.07
CA PRO A 11 1.17 -10.95 -13.42
C PRO A 11 1.45 -12.03 -14.47
N ASN A 12 2.61 -12.69 -14.40
CA ASN A 12 2.97 -13.78 -15.30
C ASN A 12 2.16 -15.05 -15.08
N GLN A 13 1.56 -15.24 -13.90
CA GLN A 13 0.67 -16.36 -13.61
C GLN A 13 -0.77 -16.09 -14.06
N TRP A 14 -1.26 -14.85 -13.91
CA TRP A 14 -2.56 -14.43 -14.45
C TRP A 14 -2.63 -14.60 -15.97
N ALA A 15 -1.59 -14.17 -16.69
CA ALA A 15 -1.51 -14.33 -18.14
C ALA A 15 -1.55 -15.80 -18.59
N LYS A 16 -0.86 -16.69 -17.85
CA LYS A 16 -0.85 -18.14 -18.14
C LYS A 16 -2.21 -18.78 -17.88
N GLU A 17 -2.88 -18.41 -16.80
CA GLU A 17 -4.20 -18.96 -16.47
C GLU A 17 -5.31 -18.45 -17.38
N LEU A 18 -5.30 -17.16 -17.73
CA LEU A 18 -6.22 -16.61 -18.72
C LEU A 18 -6.03 -17.30 -20.09
N HIS A 19 -4.77 -17.48 -20.51
CA HIS A 19 -4.48 -18.20 -21.76
C HIS A 19 -4.98 -19.65 -21.75
N ARG A 20 -4.80 -20.37 -20.63
CA ARG A 20 -5.31 -21.74 -20.45
C ARG A 20 -6.83 -21.80 -20.57
N LEU A 21 -7.55 -20.89 -19.91
CA LEU A 21 -9.02 -20.84 -19.94
C LEU A 21 -9.55 -20.46 -21.33
N LEU A 22 -8.90 -19.52 -22.02
CA LEU A 22 -9.25 -19.16 -23.40
C LEU A 22 -9.03 -20.32 -24.37
N LEU A 23 -7.96 -21.10 -24.19
CA LEU A 23 -7.71 -22.29 -24.99
C LEU A 23 -8.77 -23.38 -24.73
N ALA A 24 -9.09 -23.63 -23.46
CA ALA A 24 -10.15 -24.58 -23.09
C ALA A 24 -11.51 -24.15 -23.66
N LEU A 25 -11.85 -22.85 -23.64
CA LEU A 25 -13.06 -22.32 -24.26
C LEU A 25 -13.05 -22.50 -25.78
N LYS A 26 -11.91 -22.25 -26.43
CA LYS A 26 -11.73 -22.43 -27.87
C LYS A 26 -11.92 -23.89 -28.29
N ASP A 27 -11.41 -24.83 -27.51
CA ASP A 27 -11.52 -26.27 -27.78
C ASP A 27 -12.96 -26.82 -27.58
N LEU A 28 -13.80 -26.09 -26.84
CA LEU A 28 -15.22 -26.37 -26.66
C LEU A 28 -16.11 -25.81 -27.80
N LEU A 29 -15.58 -24.93 -28.66
CA LEU A 29 -16.33 -24.45 -29.83
C LEU A 29 -16.31 -25.54 -30.92
N PRO A 30 -17.47 -26.06 -31.35
CA PRO A 30 -17.49 -27.13 -32.35
C PRO A 30 -16.97 -26.61 -33.68
N HIS A 31 -16.03 -27.34 -34.31
CA HIS A 31 -15.48 -26.97 -35.62
C HIS A 31 -16.49 -27.06 -36.78
N LYS A 32 -17.69 -27.60 -36.56
CA LYS A 32 -18.81 -27.58 -37.52
C LYS A 32 -20.15 -27.58 -36.79
N ALA A 33 -21.12 -26.85 -37.36
CA ALA A 33 -22.47 -26.68 -36.85
C ALA A 33 -23.21 -28.02 -36.68
N SER A 34 -23.27 -28.52 -35.44
CA SER A 34 -24.25 -29.53 -35.03
C SER A 34 -25.56 -28.82 -34.65
N THR A 35 -26.67 -29.34 -35.15
CA THR A 35 -28.02 -28.78 -34.99
C THR A 35 -28.47 -28.84 -33.53
N SER A 36 -29.32 -27.89 -33.11
CA SER A 36 -29.59 -27.55 -31.70
C SER A 36 -30.40 -28.57 -30.89
N SER A 37 -30.52 -29.83 -31.34
CA SER A 37 -31.33 -30.87 -30.69
C SER A 37 -30.51 -32.09 -30.23
N ASP A 38 -29.18 -32.04 -30.32
CA ASP A 38 -28.28 -33.11 -29.85
C ASP A 38 -27.94 -32.92 -28.35
N PRO A 39 -28.14 -33.92 -27.46
CA PRO A 39 -27.79 -33.86 -26.04
C PRO A 39 -26.32 -33.49 -25.78
N THR A 40 -25.44 -33.75 -26.76
CA THR A 40 -24.04 -33.33 -26.75
C THR A 40 -23.90 -31.80 -26.72
N THR A 41 -24.79 -31.08 -27.41
CA THR A 41 -24.80 -29.60 -27.51
C THR A 41 -25.12 -28.96 -26.15
N HIS A 42 -26.06 -29.52 -25.38
CA HIS A 42 -26.39 -28.99 -24.05
C HIS A 42 -25.25 -29.15 -23.04
N LYS A 43 -24.49 -30.24 -23.14
CA LYS A 43 -23.31 -30.48 -22.29
C LYS A 43 -22.19 -29.49 -22.63
N THR A 44 -21.89 -29.30 -23.92
CA THR A 44 -20.90 -28.31 -24.40
C THR A 44 -21.25 -26.87 -24.01
N ILE A 45 -22.53 -26.49 -24.09
CA ILE A 45 -23.00 -25.16 -23.64
C ILE A 45 -22.82 -24.99 -22.12
N THR A 46 -23.06 -26.03 -21.34
CA THR A 46 -22.91 -25.98 -19.87
C THR A 46 -21.44 -25.86 -19.47
N GLU A 47 -20.54 -26.58 -20.14
CA GLU A 47 -19.09 -26.51 -19.92
C GLU A 47 -18.51 -25.16 -20.36
N ALA A 48 -18.93 -24.62 -21.50
CA ALA A 48 -18.53 -23.29 -21.95
C ALA A 48 -18.99 -22.18 -20.99
N LYS A 49 -20.20 -22.30 -20.42
CA LYS A 49 -20.69 -21.37 -19.39
C LYS A 49 -19.83 -21.40 -18.13
N ALA A 50 -19.43 -22.59 -17.66
CA ALA A 50 -18.56 -22.71 -16.49
C ALA A 50 -17.19 -22.06 -16.70
N ILE A 51 -16.58 -22.23 -17.87
CA ILE A 51 -15.30 -21.59 -18.20
C ILE A 51 -15.44 -20.07 -18.30
N ASN A 52 -16.52 -19.55 -18.88
CA ASN A 52 -16.76 -18.11 -18.92
C ASN A 52 -16.89 -17.51 -17.52
N GLU A 53 -17.52 -18.22 -16.58
CA GLU A 53 -17.59 -17.79 -15.18
C GLU A 53 -16.20 -17.76 -14.52
N GLU A 54 -15.36 -18.77 -14.77
CA GLU A 54 -13.97 -18.78 -14.28
C GLU A 54 -13.14 -17.62 -14.85
N ILE A 55 -13.31 -17.29 -16.14
CA ILE A 55 -12.66 -16.13 -16.77
C ILE A 55 -13.14 -14.84 -16.10
N PHE A 56 -14.45 -14.70 -15.86
CA PHE A 56 -15.01 -13.51 -15.24
C PHE A 56 -14.46 -13.28 -13.83
N VAL A 57 -14.41 -14.32 -13.00
CA VAL A 57 -13.83 -14.25 -11.65
C VAL A 57 -12.35 -13.86 -11.71
N LEU A 58 -11.57 -14.47 -12.61
CA LEU A 58 -10.14 -14.14 -12.77
C LEU A 58 -9.93 -12.67 -13.20
N LEU A 59 -10.78 -12.15 -14.09
CA LEU A 59 -10.71 -10.75 -14.50
C LEU A 59 -11.07 -9.80 -13.35
N GLN A 60 -12.03 -10.15 -12.49
CA GLN A 60 -12.33 -9.38 -11.28
C GLN A 60 -11.16 -9.37 -10.29
N GLU A 61 -10.50 -10.51 -10.09
CA GLU A 61 -9.31 -10.60 -9.24
C GLU A 61 -8.15 -9.75 -9.77
N ILE A 62 -7.89 -9.81 -11.08
CA ILE A 62 -6.88 -8.97 -11.75
C ILE A 62 -7.23 -7.49 -11.58
N GLN A 63 -8.49 -7.12 -11.82
CA GLN A 63 -8.93 -5.73 -11.68
C GLN A 63 -8.79 -5.24 -10.24
N HIS A 64 -9.13 -6.07 -9.25
CA HIS A 64 -8.96 -5.74 -7.85
C HIS A 64 -7.48 -5.53 -7.50
N LYS A 65 -6.59 -6.41 -8.00
CA LYS A 65 -5.14 -6.30 -7.80
C LYS A 65 -4.49 -5.11 -8.51
N ILE A 66 -4.95 -4.77 -9.71
CA ILE A 66 -4.52 -3.55 -10.41
C ILE A 66 -4.98 -2.30 -9.65
N ASN A 67 -6.15 -2.37 -9.03
CA ASN A 67 -6.72 -1.29 -8.23
C ASN A 67 -6.28 -1.32 -6.75
N GLU A 68 -5.49 -2.31 -6.33
CA GLU A 68 -4.84 -2.26 -5.02
C GLU A 68 -3.88 -1.07 -5.06
N PRO A 69 -3.92 -0.16 -4.07
CA PRO A 69 -3.09 1.02 -4.05
C PRO A 69 -1.62 0.61 -3.98
N GLN A 70 -0.95 0.60 -5.13
CA GLN A 70 0.50 0.50 -5.24
C GLN A 70 1.05 1.89 -4.92
N LEU A 71 1.84 2.00 -3.85
CA LEU A 71 2.52 3.25 -3.54
C LEU A 71 3.39 3.64 -4.74
N SER A 72 3.09 4.80 -5.32
CA SER A 72 3.94 5.40 -6.33
C SER A 72 5.34 5.66 -5.74
N ALA A 73 6.34 5.81 -6.62
CA ALA A 73 7.69 6.18 -6.19
C ALA A 73 7.69 7.50 -5.38
N HIS A 74 6.77 8.41 -5.72
CA HIS A 74 6.64 9.68 -5.02
C HIS A 74 6.03 9.52 -3.62
N GLU A 75 4.97 8.73 -3.46
CA GLU A 75 4.40 8.44 -2.13
C GLU A 75 5.40 7.69 -1.24
N SER A 76 6.17 6.76 -1.81
CA SER A 76 7.23 6.05 -1.09
C SER A 76 8.33 6.99 -0.58
N GLU A 77 8.71 7.97 -1.38
CA GLU A 77 9.67 9.01 -1.00
C GLU A 77 9.12 9.90 0.13
N LEU A 78 7.87 10.35 0.01
CA LEU A 78 7.20 11.13 1.06
C LEU A 78 7.14 10.36 2.37
N LEU A 79 6.74 9.09 2.34
CA LEU A 79 6.73 8.23 3.53
C LEU A 79 8.13 8.07 4.14
N ARG A 80 9.19 8.00 3.33
CA ARG A 80 10.56 7.96 3.85
C ARG A 80 10.91 9.24 4.59
N GLU A 81 10.64 10.41 4.01
CA GLU A 81 10.96 11.69 4.65
C GLU A 81 10.07 11.97 5.87
N ILE A 82 8.81 11.51 5.88
CA ILE A 82 7.92 11.57 7.06
C ILE A 82 8.50 10.77 8.24
N ASN A 83 9.07 9.61 7.96
CA ASN A 83 9.63 8.70 8.97
C ASN A 83 11.10 8.98 9.30
N LYS A 84 11.68 10.04 8.74
CA LYS A 84 13.06 10.44 9.00
C LYS A 84 13.18 11.07 10.38
N GLY A 85 13.79 10.33 11.31
CA GLY A 85 14.09 10.78 12.66
C GLY A 85 15.53 11.26 12.83
N PHE A 86 15.82 11.81 14.01
CA PHE A 86 17.19 12.01 14.47
C PHE A 86 17.79 10.71 15.02
N THR A 87 19.13 10.65 15.09
CA THR A 87 19.85 9.51 15.64
C THR A 87 19.56 9.35 17.14
N PRO A 88 19.75 8.15 17.71
CA PRO A 88 19.63 7.93 19.15
C PRO A 88 20.52 8.87 19.97
N ASP A 89 21.75 9.13 19.51
CA ASP A 89 22.69 10.02 20.20
C ASP A 89 22.18 11.46 20.29
N PHE A 90 21.52 11.95 19.24
CA PHE A 90 20.89 13.28 19.26
C PHE A 90 19.80 13.34 20.33
N TRP A 91 18.91 12.33 20.39
CA TRP A 91 17.85 12.28 21.38
C TRP A 91 18.38 12.12 22.80
N ASN A 92 19.38 11.27 23.01
CA ASN A 92 20.05 11.09 24.29
C ASN A 92 20.60 12.44 24.78
N ARG A 93 21.34 13.16 23.91
CA ARG A 93 21.90 14.46 24.25
C ARG A 93 20.81 15.48 24.57
N TYR A 94 19.77 15.56 23.76
CA TYR A 94 18.63 16.45 24.00
C TYR A 94 17.95 16.16 25.34
N HIS A 95 17.71 14.90 25.67
CA HIS A 95 17.09 14.50 26.93
C HIS A 95 18.00 14.76 28.15
N GLU A 96 19.30 14.57 28.02
CA GLU A 96 20.28 14.97 29.05
C GLU A 96 20.21 16.48 29.32
N LEU A 97 20.21 17.30 28.28
CA LEU A 97 20.11 18.76 28.40
C LEU A 97 18.78 19.17 29.02
N GLN A 98 17.66 18.57 28.61
CA GLN A 98 16.35 18.77 29.22
C GLN A 98 16.33 18.39 30.70
N LYS A 99 17.00 17.30 31.09
CA LYS A 99 17.12 16.89 32.49
C LYS A 99 17.95 17.90 33.27
N LYS A 100 19.12 18.28 32.78
CA LYS A 100 19.95 19.32 33.41
C LYS A 100 19.23 20.65 33.57
N ARG A 101 18.39 21.04 32.60
CA ARG A 101 17.53 22.23 32.69
C ARG A 101 16.53 22.12 33.86
N ARG A 102 15.87 20.96 34.01
CA ARG A 102 14.94 20.72 35.13
C ARG A 102 15.64 20.67 36.49
N ASP A 103 16.87 20.18 36.50
CA ASP A 103 17.72 20.09 37.69
C ASP A 103 18.46 21.42 37.98
N GLU A 104 18.19 22.49 37.22
CA GLU A 104 18.87 23.81 37.31
C GLU A 104 20.40 23.74 37.21
N ALA A 105 20.93 22.69 36.57
CA ALA A 105 22.36 22.39 36.46
C ALA A 105 22.93 22.65 35.06
N LEU A 106 22.19 23.38 34.22
CA LEU A 106 22.56 23.66 32.84
C LEU A 106 23.54 24.83 32.76
N THR A 107 24.67 24.65 32.08
CA THR A 107 25.60 25.75 31.80
C THR A 107 25.12 26.62 30.64
N ASP A 108 25.63 27.86 30.51
CA ASP A 108 25.28 28.75 29.38
C ASP A 108 25.55 28.12 28.01
N LYS A 109 26.65 27.35 27.90
CA LYS A 109 26.99 26.62 26.68
C LYS A 109 25.96 25.53 26.38
N GLU A 110 25.52 24.81 27.40
CA GLU A 110 24.51 23.75 27.29
C GLU A 110 23.10 24.32 27.03
N GLN A 111 22.80 25.51 27.54
CA GLN A 111 21.57 26.25 27.21
C GLN A 111 21.55 26.60 25.72
N ALA A 112 22.65 27.11 25.17
CA ALA A 112 22.76 27.38 23.74
C ALA A 112 22.64 26.11 22.88
N GLU A 113 23.23 24.99 23.34
CA GLU A 113 23.09 23.69 22.67
C GLU A 113 21.65 23.19 22.70
N LEU A 114 20.96 23.30 23.84
CA LEU A 114 19.56 22.90 23.98
C LEU A 114 18.67 23.70 23.03
N LEU A 115 18.90 25.01 22.91
CA LEU A 115 18.17 25.86 21.96
C LEU A 115 18.37 25.39 20.51
N GLN A 116 19.62 25.13 20.10
CA GLN A 116 19.92 24.61 18.76
C GLN A 116 19.28 23.25 18.49
N CYS A 117 19.23 22.36 19.49
CA CYS A 117 18.54 21.09 19.37
C CYS A 117 17.03 21.29 19.17
N SER A 118 16.41 22.17 19.95
CA SER A 118 14.98 22.50 19.81
C SER A 118 14.66 23.07 18.43
N ASP A 119 15.44 24.04 17.94
CA ASP A 119 15.26 24.65 16.62
C ASP A 119 15.31 23.58 15.50
N ARG A 120 16.24 22.63 15.60
CA ARG A 120 16.36 21.53 14.64
C ARG A 120 15.15 20.60 14.68
N ILE A 121 14.65 20.27 15.86
CA ILE A 121 13.45 19.45 16.03
C ILE A 121 12.23 20.16 15.43
N GLU A 122 12.06 21.45 15.71
CA GLU A 122 10.97 22.26 15.18
C GLU A 122 11.02 22.35 13.66
N MET A 123 12.20 22.61 13.08
CA MET A 123 12.39 22.62 11.63
C MET A 123 12.02 21.27 11.01
N ALA A 124 12.53 20.16 11.56
CA ALA A 124 12.22 18.82 11.07
C ALA A 124 10.71 18.50 11.16
N ASN A 125 10.06 18.98 12.23
CA ASN A 125 8.62 18.85 12.42
C ASN A 125 7.81 19.62 11.36
N VAL A 126 8.22 20.84 11.01
CA VAL A 126 7.61 21.62 9.93
C VAL A 126 7.75 20.91 8.58
N GLU A 127 8.95 20.41 8.27
CA GLU A 127 9.20 19.63 7.05
C GLU A 127 8.33 18.38 7.00
N ARG A 128 8.25 17.63 8.11
CA ARG A 128 7.40 16.44 8.23
C ARG A 128 5.93 16.76 7.99
N ILE A 129 5.39 17.83 8.57
CA ILE A 129 4.00 18.24 8.34
C ILE A 129 3.77 18.54 6.86
N ARG A 130 4.71 19.21 6.18
CA ARG A 130 4.60 19.47 4.74
C ARG A 130 4.52 18.19 3.92
N HIS A 131 5.36 17.19 4.21
CA HIS A 131 5.31 15.91 3.51
C HIS A 131 3.99 15.16 3.77
N ILE A 132 3.44 15.24 4.99
CA ILE A 132 2.14 14.63 5.31
C ILE A 132 1.01 15.31 4.53
N VAL A 133 1.02 16.64 4.40
CA VAL A 133 0.04 17.37 3.59
C VAL A 133 0.13 16.94 2.13
N GLN A 134 1.33 16.86 1.56
CA GLN A 134 1.53 16.38 0.18
C GLN A 134 1.04 14.94 -0.01
N LEU A 135 1.30 14.05 0.96
CA LEU A 135 0.82 12.68 0.90
C LEU A 135 -0.71 12.59 0.99
N ALA A 136 -1.34 13.43 1.81
CA ALA A 136 -2.79 13.52 1.94
C ALA A 136 -3.45 13.96 0.62
N GLU A 137 -2.85 14.93 -0.07
CA GLU A 137 -3.28 15.38 -1.40
C GLU A 137 -3.18 14.26 -2.44
N LEU A 138 -2.07 13.51 -2.47
CA LEU A 138 -1.87 12.41 -3.40
C LEU A 138 -2.86 11.26 -3.17
N GLN A 139 -3.12 10.93 -1.92
CA GLN A 139 -4.04 9.86 -1.54
C GLN A 139 -5.51 10.30 -1.52
N ASN A 140 -5.77 11.61 -1.75
CA ASN A 140 -7.09 12.22 -1.66
C ASN A 140 -7.82 11.90 -0.33
N VAL A 141 -7.06 11.94 0.76
CA VAL A 141 -7.56 11.72 2.13
C VAL A 141 -7.43 12.99 2.96
N PRO A 142 -8.37 13.30 3.87
CA PRO A 142 -8.21 14.44 4.76
C PRO A 142 -6.97 14.28 5.65
N PHE A 143 -6.23 15.38 5.87
CA PHE A 143 -5.03 15.39 6.72
C PHE A 143 -5.23 14.73 8.11
N PRO A 144 -6.32 14.99 8.86
CA PRO A 144 -6.53 14.33 10.16
C PRO A 144 -6.65 12.80 10.03
N THR A 145 -7.30 12.33 8.97
CA THR A 145 -7.46 10.90 8.69
C THR A 145 -6.11 10.25 8.38
N LEU A 146 -5.24 10.92 7.61
CA LEU A 146 -3.92 10.40 7.30
C LEU A 146 -3.01 10.31 8.53
N ILE A 147 -3.06 11.30 9.42
CA ILE A 147 -2.31 11.28 10.69
C ILE A 147 -2.69 10.06 11.54
N GLU A 148 -3.99 9.77 11.65
CA GLU A 148 -4.50 8.59 12.36
C GLU A 148 -4.03 7.28 11.70
N GLN A 149 -4.09 7.20 10.37
CA GLN A 149 -3.65 6.03 9.60
C GLN A 149 -2.15 5.75 9.76
N LEU A 150 -1.33 6.80 9.74
CA LEU A 150 0.12 6.68 9.91
C LEU A 150 0.51 6.42 11.36
N LYS A 151 -0.45 6.39 12.31
CA LYS A 151 -0.22 6.27 13.76
C LYS A 151 0.81 7.28 14.26
N ILE A 152 0.90 8.43 13.60
CA ILE A 152 1.77 9.51 14.01
C ILE A 152 1.08 10.16 15.22
N SER A 153 1.48 9.74 16.42
CA SER A 153 0.92 10.31 17.64
C SER A 153 1.34 11.78 17.76
N PRO A 154 0.40 12.72 17.98
CA PRO A 154 0.71 14.11 18.30
C PRO A 154 1.60 14.27 19.55
N ALA A 155 1.74 13.22 20.37
CA ALA A 155 2.61 13.24 21.54
C ALA A 155 4.11 13.26 21.20
N ALA A 156 4.52 12.99 19.95
CA ALA A 156 5.91 13.17 19.52
C ALA A 156 6.32 14.65 19.35
N TYR A 157 5.42 15.59 19.69
CA TYR A 157 5.66 17.04 19.68
C TYR A 157 5.81 17.64 21.09
N ALA A 158 5.80 16.84 22.16
CA ALA A 158 5.84 17.30 23.55
C ALA A 158 7.12 16.88 24.29
#